data_AF-A0A840UYF7-F1
#
_entry.id   AF-A0A840UYF7-F1
#
_cell.length_a   1.000
_cell.length_b   1.000
_cell.length_c   1.000
_cell.angle_alpha   90.00
_cell.angle_beta   90.00
_cell.angle_gamma   90.00
#
_symmetry.space_group_name_H-M   'P 1'
#
loop_
_entity.id
_entity.type
_entity.pdbx_description
1 polymer ?
#
loop_
_entity_poly.entity_id
_entity_poly.type
_entity_poly.pdbx_seq_one_letter_code
_entity_poly.pdbx_strand_id
1 'polypeptide(L)'
;MERPEFKKMMAEARAKKISAIVCYRLDRISRNIGDFAKLIEELDGLNVSFISIKEQFDTSSPMGRAMMYISSVFSQLERETIAERIRDNMHELSKTGRWLGGTSPTGYKSEEVKDVTIDGKIKKACMLEIIPEEADIIKQIYKVFLETNSLTKTETYFIQNGYKTKNEKLFTRFALRNILTNPVYMIADEDAYHYLIENDVDLFAEKIDFDSKRGIMAYNRTIQKSGKANQMRPMDEWIVAVGKHAGLIKGTEWIKVQE
;
A
#
# COMPACT_ATOMS: atom_id res chain seq x y z
N MET A 1 -8.04 -9.08 -17.56
CA MET A 1 -8.41 -9.86 -18.77
C MET A 1 -9.72 -10.56 -18.49
N GLU A 2 -10.80 -10.11 -19.14
CA GLU A 2 -12.11 -10.73 -19.00
C GLU A 2 -12.15 -12.09 -19.72
N ARG A 3 -12.68 -13.12 -19.04
CA ARG A 3 -12.81 -14.50 -19.55
C ARG A 3 -14.29 -14.77 -19.83
N PRO A 4 -14.84 -14.35 -20.98
CA PRO A 4 -16.28 -14.39 -21.26
C PRO A 4 -16.86 -15.81 -21.23
N GLU A 5 -16.18 -16.77 -21.86
CA GLU A 5 -16.62 -18.18 -21.87
C GLU A 5 -16.59 -18.83 -20.48
N PHE A 6 -15.62 -18.45 -19.65
CA PHE A 6 -15.56 -18.89 -18.25
C PHE A 6 -16.73 -18.31 -17.44
N LYS A 7 -17.04 -17.02 -17.62
CA LYS A 7 -18.21 -16.40 -16.96
C LYS A 7 -19.51 -17.08 -17.39
N LYS A 8 -19.65 -17.44 -18.66
CA LYS A 8 -20.82 -18.16 -19.20
C LYS A 8 -20.95 -19.55 -18.60
N MET A 9 -19.86 -20.33 -18.59
CA MET A 9 -19.81 -21.65 -17.94
C MET A 9 -20.22 -21.57 -16.45
N MET A 10 -19.70 -20.58 -15.71
CA MET A 10 -20.06 -20.38 -14.30
C MET A 10 -21.52 -19.95 -14.13
N ALA A 11 -22.08 -19.16 -15.04
CA ALA A 11 -23.51 -18.83 -15.02
C ALA A 11 -24.38 -20.07 -15.24
N GLU A 12 -23.97 -20.98 -16.14
CA GLU A 12 -24.64 -22.26 -16.37
C GLU A 12 -24.52 -23.21 -15.16
N ALA A 13 -23.36 -23.24 -14.49
CA ALA A 13 -23.17 -23.95 -13.23
C ALA A 13 -24.10 -23.44 -12.13
N ARG A 14 -24.17 -22.12 -11.93
CA ARG A 14 -25.07 -21.49 -10.95
C ARG A 14 -26.54 -21.72 -11.26
N ALA A 15 -26.89 -21.79 -12.54
CA ALA A 15 -28.23 -22.16 -13.00
C ALA A 15 -28.52 -23.66 -12.91
N LYS A 16 -27.61 -24.47 -12.34
CA LYS A 16 -27.69 -25.93 -12.20
C LYS A 16 -27.92 -26.66 -13.52
N LYS A 17 -27.41 -26.11 -14.64
CA LYS A 17 -27.52 -26.71 -15.98
C LYS A 17 -26.41 -27.73 -16.27
N ILE A 18 -25.34 -27.70 -15.49
CA ILE A 18 -24.20 -28.61 -15.62
C ILE A 18 -23.88 -29.23 -14.26
N SER A 19 -23.50 -30.51 -14.26
CA SER A 19 -23.15 -31.29 -13.07
C SER A 19 -21.65 -31.57 -12.94
N ALA A 20 -20.89 -31.35 -14.01
CA ALA A 20 -19.45 -31.50 -14.01
C ALA A 20 -18.76 -30.52 -14.98
N ILE A 21 -17.55 -30.10 -14.61
CA ILE A 21 -16.64 -29.32 -15.45
C ILE A 21 -15.38 -30.14 -15.65
N VAL A 22 -15.02 -30.35 -16.92
CA VAL A 22 -13.85 -31.14 -17.31
C VAL A 22 -12.86 -30.25 -18.02
N CYS A 23 -11.59 -30.30 -17.60
CA CYS A 23 -10.51 -29.63 -18.32
C CYS A 23 -9.35 -30.57 -18.61
N TYR A 24 -8.64 -30.29 -19.70
CA TYR A 24 -7.45 -31.06 -20.06
C TYR A 24 -6.28 -30.85 -19.09
N ARG A 25 -6.09 -29.59 -18.62
CA ARG A 25 -5.04 -29.19 -17.69
C ARG A 25 -5.52 -28.06 -16.77
N LEU A 26 -5.05 -28.05 -15.52
CA LEU A 26 -5.43 -27.05 -14.52
C LEU A 26 -5.10 -25.60 -14.93
N ASP A 27 -3.98 -25.38 -15.64
CA ASP A 27 -3.55 -24.06 -16.13
C ASP A 27 -4.51 -23.43 -17.17
N ARG A 28 -5.47 -24.21 -17.69
CA ARG A 28 -6.54 -23.73 -18.58
C ARG A 28 -7.69 -23.08 -17.83
N ILE A 29 -7.85 -23.40 -16.55
CA ILE A 29 -8.96 -22.90 -15.74
C ILE A 29 -8.51 -21.85 -14.73
N SER A 30 -7.32 -21.95 -14.15
CA SER A 30 -6.79 -20.90 -13.30
C SER A 30 -5.28 -20.73 -13.45
N ARG A 31 -4.82 -19.47 -13.39
CA ARG A 31 -3.38 -19.13 -13.40
C ARG A 31 -2.79 -19.02 -12.00
N ASN A 32 -3.63 -19.01 -10.95
CA ASN A 32 -3.22 -18.96 -9.56
C ASN A 32 -4.01 -20.03 -8.79
N ILE A 33 -3.33 -20.81 -7.98
CA ILE A 33 -3.92 -21.88 -7.17
C ILE A 33 -4.94 -21.31 -6.17
N GLY A 34 -4.78 -20.07 -5.70
CA GLY A 34 -5.79 -19.41 -4.86
C GLY A 34 -7.12 -19.13 -5.58
N ASP A 35 -7.06 -18.71 -6.85
CA ASP A 35 -8.26 -18.52 -7.66
C ASP A 35 -8.90 -19.87 -8.03
N PHE A 36 -8.07 -20.91 -8.16
CA PHE A 36 -8.55 -22.29 -8.37
C PHE A 36 -9.29 -22.82 -7.13
N ALA A 37 -8.72 -22.64 -5.93
CA ALA A 37 -9.33 -23.06 -4.67
C ALA A 37 -10.74 -22.48 -4.50
N LYS A 38 -10.88 -21.15 -4.70
CA LYS A 38 -12.18 -20.46 -4.65
C LYS A 38 -13.18 -20.98 -5.68
N LEU A 39 -12.71 -21.26 -6.90
CA LEU A 39 -13.55 -21.83 -7.95
C LEU A 39 -14.08 -23.20 -7.53
N ILE A 40 -13.24 -24.07 -6.98
CA ILE A 40 -13.70 -25.40 -6.54
C ILE A 40 -14.65 -25.30 -5.35
N GLU A 41 -14.39 -24.44 -4.35
CA GLU A 41 -15.34 -24.21 -3.25
C GLU A 41 -16.70 -23.73 -3.77
N GLU A 42 -16.71 -22.83 -4.75
CA GLU A 42 -17.94 -22.38 -5.40
C GLU A 42 -18.66 -23.53 -6.11
N LEU A 43 -17.93 -24.37 -6.86
CA LEU A 43 -18.49 -25.52 -7.57
C LEU A 43 -19.01 -26.59 -6.61
N ASP A 44 -18.33 -26.86 -5.50
CA ASP A 44 -18.75 -27.79 -4.44
C ASP A 44 -20.07 -27.32 -3.80
N GLY A 45 -20.17 -26.02 -3.46
CA GLY A 45 -21.41 -25.43 -2.98
C GLY A 45 -22.57 -25.47 -4.00
N LEU A 46 -22.25 -25.54 -5.29
CA LEU A 46 -23.22 -25.73 -6.38
C LEU A 46 -23.49 -27.21 -6.71
N ASN A 47 -22.80 -28.14 -6.04
CA ASN A 47 -22.82 -29.58 -6.30
C ASN A 47 -22.41 -29.94 -7.74
N VAL A 48 -21.39 -29.25 -8.24
CA VAL A 48 -20.78 -29.44 -9.57
C VAL A 48 -19.39 -30.02 -9.42
N SER A 49 -19.14 -31.20 -9.98
CA SER A 49 -17.84 -31.86 -9.91
C SER A 49 -16.80 -31.19 -10.82
N PHE A 50 -15.55 -31.14 -10.38
CA PHE A 50 -14.44 -30.69 -11.21
C PHE A 50 -13.46 -31.82 -11.48
N ILE A 51 -13.10 -32.01 -12.76
CA ILE A 51 -12.22 -33.08 -13.23
C ILE A 51 -11.10 -32.49 -14.10
N SER A 52 -9.84 -32.78 -13.74
CA SER A 52 -8.69 -32.54 -14.62
C SER A 52 -8.14 -33.83 -15.18
N ILE A 53 -8.08 -33.94 -16.51
CA ILE A 53 -7.67 -35.15 -17.22
C ILE A 53 -6.19 -35.46 -16.99
N LYS A 54 -5.30 -34.47 -17.14
CA LYS A 54 -3.85 -34.71 -17.09
C LYS A 54 -3.34 -34.94 -15.67
N GLU A 55 -3.88 -34.21 -14.70
CA GLU A 55 -3.44 -34.29 -13.30
C GLU A 55 -4.17 -35.40 -12.50
N GLN A 56 -5.04 -36.19 -13.15
CA GLN A 56 -5.92 -37.20 -12.52
C GLN A 56 -6.60 -36.66 -11.25
N PHE A 57 -7.04 -35.41 -11.34
CA PHE A 57 -7.55 -34.68 -10.21
C PHE A 57 -9.07 -34.74 -10.24
N ASP A 58 -9.65 -35.50 -9.31
CA ASP A 58 -11.09 -35.71 -9.19
C ASP A 58 -11.59 -35.26 -7.80
N THR A 59 -12.29 -34.13 -7.79
CA THR A 59 -12.88 -33.53 -6.58
C THR A 59 -14.09 -34.30 -6.04
N SER A 60 -14.63 -35.26 -6.78
CA SER A 60 -15.66 -36.17 -6.28
C SER A 60 -15.10 -37.23 -5.31
N SER A 61 -13.79 -37.48 -5.35
CA SER A 61 -13.10 -38.40 -4.45
C SER A 61 -12.63 -37.74 -3.14
N PRO A 62 -12.63 -38.46 -1.99
CA PRO A 62 -12.08 -37.93 -0.73
C PRO A 62 -10.60 -37.51 -0.83
N MET A 63 -9.78 -38.25 -1.59
CA MET A 63 -8.36 -37.96 -1.79
C MET A 63 -8.16 -36.69 -2.63
N GLY A 64 -8.97 -36.49 -3.68
CA GLY A 64 -8.93 -35.27 -4.50
C GLY A 64 -9.33 -34.02 -3.71
N ARG A 65 -10.34 -34.14 -2.82
CA ARG A 65 -10.68 -33.05 -1.88
C ARG A 65 -9.57 -32.76 -0.88
N ALA A 66 -8.91 -33.78 -0.34
CA ALA A 66 -7.78 -33.58 0.58
C ALA A 66 -6.61 -32.83 -0.09
N MET A 67 -6.23 -33.24 -1.30
CA MET A 67 -5.17 -32.60 -2.07
C MET A 67 -5.53 -31.14 -2.44
N MET A 68 -6.82 -30.84 -2.62
CA MET A 68 -7.30 -29.46 -2.82
C MET A 68 -7.07 -28.59 -1.58
N TYR A 69 -7.47 -29.05 -0.39
CA TYR A 69 -7.28 -28.29 0.84
C TYR A 69 -5.80 -28.03 1.10
N ILE A 70 -4.96 -29.04 0.92
CA ILE A 70 -3.50 -28.92 1.03
C ILE A 70 -2.96 -27.87 0.04
N SER A 71 -3.37 -27.91 -1.23
CA SER A 71 -2.93 -26.93 -2.24
C SER A 71 -3.38 -25.50 -1.91
N SER A 72 -4.58 -25.37 -1.32
CA SER A 72 -5.14 -24.10 -0.89
C SER A 72 -4.35 -23.51 0.28
N VAL A 73 -4.00 -24.36 1.26
CA VAL A 73 -3.12 -24.01 2.38
C VAL A 73 -1.77 -23.54 1.87
N PHE A 74 -1.12 -24.27 0.96
CA PHE A 74 0.17 -23.84 0.40
C PHE A 74 0.10 -22.50 -0.34
N SER A 75 -1.00 -22.24 -1.07
CA SER A 75 -1.19 -20.96 -1.75
C SER A 75 -1.41 -19.80 -0.80
N GLN A 76 -2.06 -20.06 0.33
CA GLN A 76 -2.22 -19.08 1.38
C GLN A 76 -0.89 -18.82 2.08
N LEU A 77 -0.16 -19.87 2.43
CA LEU A 77 1.19 -19.80 3.00
C LEU A 77 2.14 -19.02 2.09
N GLU A 78 2.13 -19.24 0.78
CA GLU A 78 2.98 -18.50 -0.16
C GLU A 78 2.63 -17.00 -0.19
N ARG A 79 1.33 -16.65 -0.17
CA ARG A 79 0.89 -15.25 -0.09
C ARG A 79 1.33 -14.59 1.20
N GLU A 80 1.18 -15.28 2.33
CA GLU A 80 1.61 -14.81 3.66
C GLU A 80 3.14 -14.65 3.71
N THR A 81 3.90 -15.62 3.18
CA THR A 81 5.37 -15.57 3.09
C THR A 81 5.84 -14.41 2.20
N ILE A 82 5.15 -14.13 1.08
CA ILE A 82 5.46 -12.96 0.24
C ILE A 82 5.20 -11.66 1.01
N ALA A 83 4.09 -11.57 1.74
CA ALA A 83 3.78 -10.41 2.57
C ALA A 83 4.84 -10.20 3.67
N GLU A 84 5.27 -11.27 4.34
CA GLU A 84 6.38 -11.23 5.31
C GLU A 84 7.68 -10.77 4.64
N ARG A 85 8.08 -11.35 3.51
CA ARG A 85 9.28 -10.90 2.78
C ARG A 85 9.20 -9.45 2.33
N ILE A 86 8.02 -8.97 1.94
CA ILE A 86 7.83 -7.55 1.59
C ILE A 86 8.04 -6.70 2.83
N ARG A 87 7.49 -7.11 3.98
CA ARG A 87 7.70 -6.44 5.26
C ARG A 87 9.19 -6.42 5.63
N ASP A 88 9.87 -7.56 5.59
CA ASP A 88 11.32 -7.68 5.88
C ASP A 88 12.16 -6.81 4.94
N ASN A 89 11.83 -6.80 3.64
CA ASN A 89 12.48 -5.89 2.70
C ASN A 89 12.18 -4.43 3.05
N MET A 90 10.97 -4.08 3.47
CA MET A 90 10.64 -2.73 3.93
C MET A 90 11.41 -2.35 5.20
N HIS A 91 11.63 -3.27 6.14
CA HIS A 91 12.50 -3.06 7.30
C HIS A 91 13.95 -2.83 6.89
N GLU A 92 14.50 -3.64 5.99
CA GLU A 92 15.85 -3.44 5.48
C GLU A 92 15.99 -2.10 4.73
N LEU A 93 14.94 -1.71 4.01
CA LEU A 93 14.91 -0.44 3.27
C LEU A 93 14.69 0.76 4.19
N SER A 94 13.90 0.64 5.26
CA SER A 94 13.62 1.73 6.21
C SER A 94 14.88 2.19 6.93
N LYS A 95 15.80 1.26 7.25
CA LYS A 95 17.15 1.55 7.77
C LYS A 95 17.94 2.54 6.91
N THR A 96 17.61 2.66 5.62
CA THR A 96 18.30 3.60 4.72
C THR A 96 17.70 5.00 4.74
N GLY A 97 16.49 5.20 5.27
CA GLY A 97 15.78 6.48 5.28
C GLY A 97 15.46 7.05 3.88
N ARG A 98 15.42 6.18 2.87
CA ARG A 98 15.26 6.56 1.45
C ARG A 98 13.81 6.49 0.98
N TRP A 99 13.52 7.22 -0.10
CA TRP A 99 12.26 7.09 -0.82
C TRP A 99 12.29 5.82 -1.69
N LEU A 100 11.28 4.95 -1.58
CA LEU A 100 11.26 3.65 -2.28
C LEU A 100 10.72 3.73 -3.71
N GLY A 101 10.48 4.94 -4.22
CA GLY A 101 9.94 5.18 -5.56
C GLY A 101 8.43 5.36 -5.57
N GLY A 102 7.86 5.40 -6.77
CA GLY A 102 6.47 5.82 -7.00
C GLY A 102 6.34 7.34 -7.18
N THR A 103 5.10 7.83 -7.15
CA THR A 103 4.81 9.27 -7.33
C THR A 103 5.32 10.06 -6.12
N SER A 104 6.21 11.03 -6.34
CA SER A 104 6.72 11.87 -5.27
C SER A 104 5.60 12.68 -4.61
N PRO A 105 5.66 12.89 -3.27
CA PRO A 105 4.71 13.76 -2.59
C PRO A 105 4.78 15.19 -3.13
N THR A 106 3.65 15.91 -3.14
CA THR A 106 3.61 17.34 -3.46
C THR A 106 4.56 18.11 -2.52
N GLY A 107 5.33 19.07 -3.01
CA GLY A 107 6.41 19.71 -2.26
C GLY A 107 7.79 19.10 -2.51
N TYR A 108 7.86 17.92 -3.13
CA TYR A 108 9.11 17.20 -3.35
C TYR A 108 9.27 16.67 -4.77
N LYS A 109 10.52 16.68 -5.26
CA LYS A 109 10.97 15.92 -6.44
C LYS A 109 11.82 14.74 -5.99
N SER A 110 11.73 13.64 -6.73
CA SER A 110 12.60 12.48 -6.52
C SER A 110 13.84 12.62 -7.38
N GLU A 111 15.02 12.66 -6.77
CA GLU A 111 16.31 12.63 -7.45
C GLU A 111 16.94 11.22 -7.31
N GLU A 112 17.43 10.66 -8.42
CA GLU A 112 18.16 9.39 -8.41
C GLU A 112 19.59 9.62 -7.90
N VAL A 113 19.86 9.20 -6.66
CA VAL A 113 21.21 9.13 -6.13
C VAL A 113 21.74 7.71 -6.42
N LYS A 114 22.86 7.63 -7.15
CA LYS A 114 23.56 6.36 -7.34
C LYS A 114 24.31 6.04 -6.05
N ASP A 115 23.76 5.12 -5.26
CA ASP A 115 24.44 4.64 -4.07
C ASP A 115 25.08 3.27 -4.36
N VAL A 116 26.37 3.14 -4.07
CA VAL A 116 27.12 1.90 -4.26
C VAL A 116 26.98 1.10 -2.98
N THR A 117 26.15 0.06 -3.01
CA THR A 117 26.03 -0.86 -1.87
C THR A 117 27.25 -1.78 -1.76
N ILE A 118 27.53 -2.23 -0.53
CA ILE A 118 28.69 -3.03 -0.08
C ILE A 118 28.92 -4.32 -0.90
N ASP A 119 27.91 -4.80 -1.62
CA ASP A 119 27.94 -5.99 -2.48
C ASP A 119 28.20 -5.74 -3.98
N GLY A 120 28.62 -4.53 -4.37
CA GLY A 120 28.92 -4.19 -5.77
C GLY A 120 27.69 -4.12 -6.69
N LYS A 121 26.47 -4.31 -6.15
CA LYS A 121 25.21 -4.05 -6.87
C LYS A 121 24.83 -2.58 -6.72
N ILE A 122 24.77 -1.88 -7.87
CA ILE A 122 24.22 -0.53 -7.98
C ILE A 122 22.72 -0.61 -7.72
N LYS A 123 22.28 -0.24 -6.51
CA LYS A 123 20.86 0.01 -6.26
C LYS A 123 20.62 1.50 -6.47
N LYS A 124 19.72 1.83 -7.40
CA LYS A 124 19.23 3.21 -7.55
C LYS A 124 18.53 3.60 -6.25
N ALA A 125 19.05 4.62 -5.57
CA ALA A 125 18.40 5.22 -4.42
C ALA A 125 17.65 6.46 -4.89
N CYS A 126 16.42 6.66 -4.40
CA CYS A 126 15.70 7.90 -4.63
C CYS A 126 15.75 8.75 -3.35
N MET A 127 16.13 10.01 -3.50
CA MET A 127 16.09 11.01 -2.44
C MET A 127 15.04 12.06 -2.77
N LEU A 128 14.27 12.50 -1.76
CA LEU A 128 13.34 13.59 -1.94
C LEU A 128 14.06 14.92 -1.71
N GLU A 129 13.99 15.79 -2.71
CA GLU A 129 14.49 17.16 -2.64
C GLU A 129 13.29 18.11 -2.65
N ILE A 130 13.34 19.14 -1.79
CA ILE A 130 12.26 20.12 -1.64
C ILE A 130 12.18 20.99 -2.90
N ILE A 131 10.96 21.23 -3.36
CA ILE A 131 10.65 22.29 -4.32
C ILE A 131 10.18 23.51 -3.52
N PRO A 132 10.94 24.62 -3.45
CA PRO A 132 10.61 25.75 -2.57
C PRO A 132 9.20 26.30 -2.77
N GLU A 133 8.78 26.50 -4.03
CA GLU A 133 7.45 27.03 -4.36
C GLU A 133 6.32 26.12 -3.87
N GLU A 134 6.46 24.80 -4.06
CA GLU A 134 5.45 23.85 -3.58
C GLU A 134 5.51 23.69 -2.05
N ALA A 135 6.68 23.83 -1.42
CA ALA A 135 6.82 23.75 0.02
C ALA A 135 6.05 24.84 0.75
N ASP A 136 6.03 26.06 0.20
CA ASP A 136 5.25 27.16 0.77
C ASP A 136 3.74 26.90 0.64
N ILE A 137 3.30 26.26 -0.45
CA ILE A 137 1.92 25.78 -0.59
C ILE A 137 1.59 24.77 0.51
N ILE A 138 2.48 23.80 0.78
CA ILE A 138 2.27 22.82 1.86
C ILE A 138 2.12 23.52 3.22
N LYS A 139 3.03 24.44 3.56
CA LYS A 139 2.93 25.21 4.81
C LYS A 139 1.63 25.99 4.90
N GLN A 140 1.18 26.59 3.80
CA GLN A 140 -0.09 27.30 3.75
C GLN A 140 -1.29 26.36 3.95
N ILE A 141 -1.25 25.12 3.43
CA ILE A 141 -2.29 24.10 3.66
C ILE A 141 -2.43 23.82 5.15
N TYR A 142 -1.31 23.55 5.83
CA TYR A 142 -1.32 23.28 7.28
C TYR A 142 -1.82 24.47 8.07
N LYS A 143 -1.35 25.69 7.76
CA LYS A 143 -1.80 26.92 8.41
C LYS A 143 -3.31 27.10 8.31
N VAL A 144 -3.86 27.06 7.09
CA VAL A 144 -5.30 27.27 6.87
C VAL A 144 -6.12 26.15 7.50
N PHE A 145 -5.64 24.90 7.48
CA PHE A 145 -6.33 23.81 8.14
C PHE A 145 -6.34 23.98 9.66
N LEU A 146 -5.22 24.32 10.28
CA LEU A 146 -5.13 24.58 11.72
C LEU A 146 -6.03 25.74 12.17
N GLU A 147 -6.22 26.76 11.32
CA GLU A 147 -7.14 27.88 11.59
C GLU A 147 -8.62 27.48 11.41
N THR A 148 -8.95 26.63 10.43
CA THR A 148 -10.34 26.33 10.05
C THR A 148 -10.90 25.04 10.64
N ASN A 149 -10.01 24.14 11.08
CA ASN A 149 -10.24 22.75 11.46
C ASN A 149 -11.22 22.01 10.53
N SER A 150 -11.14 22.26 9.22
CA SER A 150 -12.12 21.75 8.26
C SER A 150 -11.56 21.64 6.85
N LEU A 151 -11.47 20.41 6.34
CA LEU A 151 -11.02 20.12 4.97
C LEU A 151 -11.85 20.88 3.91
N THR A 152 -13.15 21.02 4.12
CA THR A 152 -14.05 21.72 3.18
C THR A 152 -13.76 23.21 3.14
N LYS A 153 -13.50 23.84 4.30
CA LYS A 153 -13.13 25.25 4.36
C LYS A 153 -11.74 25.47 3.77
N THR A 154 -10.78 24.58 4.06
CA THR A 154 -9.44 24.61 3.46
C THR A 154 -9.52 24.49 1.93
N GLU A 155 -10.30 23.54 1.39
CA GLU A 155 -10.53 23.42 -0.06
C GLU A 155 -11.11 24.71 -0.65
N THR A 156 -12.14 25.28 -0.01
CA THR A 156 -12.77 26.53 -0.46
C THR A 156 -11.78 27.69 -0.50
N TYR A 157 -10.96 27.84 0.54
CA TYR A 157 -9.92 28.86 0.60
C TYR A 157 -8.92 28.71 -0.56
N PHE A 158 -8.45 27.48 -0.82
CA PHE A 158 -7.47 27.23 -1.88
C PHE A 158 -8.04 27.49 -3.28
N ILE A 159 -9.31 27.18 -3.51
CA ILE A 159 -10.01 27.48 -4.76
C ILE A 159 -10.16 29.00 -4.94
N GLN A 160 -10.61 29.71 -3.91
CA GLN A 160 -10.85 31.16 -3.97
C GLN A 160 -9.56 31.97 -4.18
N ASN A 161 -8.43 31.51 -3.61
CA ASN A 161 -7.13 32.15 -3.75
C ASN A 161 -6.34 31.65 -4.99
N GLY A 162 -6.93 30.79 -5.83
CA GLY A 162 -6.34 30.38 -7.10
C GLY A 162 -5.16 29.42 -7.00
N TYR A 163 -4.97 28.74 -5.86
CA TYR A 163 -3.90 27.76 -5.70
C TYR A 163 -4.16 26.52 -6.55
N LYS A 164 -3.11 26.07 -7.26
CA LYS A 164 -3.14 24.89 -8.12
C LYS A 164 -1.96 23.97 -7.83
N THR A 165 -2.14 22.69 -8.13
CA THR A 165 -1.06 21.70 -8.16
C THR A 165 -0.13 21.93 -9.35
N LYS A 166 1.03 21.28 -9.38
CA LYS A 166 2.00 21.31 -10.51
C LYS A 166 1.44 20.92 -11.87
N ASN A 167 0.34 20.16 -11.88
CA ASN A 167 -0.35 19.75 -13.10
C ASN A 167 -1.57 20.64 -13.38
N GLU A 168 -1.60 21.86 -12.83
CA GLU A 168 -2.67 22.87 -12.92
C GLU A 168 -4.05 22.41 -12.41
N LYS A 169 -4.11 21.32 -11.65
CA LYS A 169 -5.36 20.84 -11.04
C LYS A 169 -5.63 21.53 -9.71
N LEU A 170 -6.91 21.70 -9.38
CA LEU A 170 -7.36 22.20 -8.07
C LEU A 170 -7.05 21.19 -6.96
N PHE A 171 -6.82 21.69 -5.75
CA PHE A 171 -6.70 20.86 -4.55
C PHE A 171 -8.06 20.35 -4.12
N THR A 172 -8.26 19.03 -4.22
CA THR A 172 -9.48 18.39 -3.73
C THR A 172 -9.36 18.06 -2.24
N ARG A 173 -10.49 17.92 -1.54
CA ARG A 173 -10.55 17.42 -0.15
C ARG A 173 -9.73 16.14 0.08
N PHE A 174 -9.75 15.21 -0.87
CA PHE A 174 -8.96 13.97 -0.78
C PHE A 174 -7.46 14.24 -0.90
N ALA A 175 -7.05 15.12 -1.81
CA ALA A 175 -5.65 15.51 -1.95
C ALA A 175 -5.15 16.24 -0.69
N LEU A 176 -5.95 17.16 -0.15
CA LEU A 176 -5.64 17.87 1.09
C LEU A 176 -5.51 16.89 2.28
N ARG A 177 -6.46 15.97 2.44
CA ARG A 177 -6.38 14.92 3.47
C ARG A 177 -5.10 14.08 3.32
N ASN A 178 -4.76 13.68 2.10
CA ASN A 178 -3.55 12.90 1.84
C ASN A 178 -2.26 13.69 2.18
N ILE A 179 -2.25 15.02 1.98
CA ILE A 179 -1.12 15.87 2.36
C ILE A 179 -1.03 16.01 3.89
N LEU A 180 -2.15 16.32 4.53
CA LEU A 180 -2.26 16.56 5.98
C LEU A 180 -1.98 15.31 6.83
N THR A 181 -2.20 14.12 6.28
CA THR A 181 -1.98 12.82 6.98
C THR A 181 -0.67 12.14 6.58
N ASN A 182 0.15 12.77 5.72
CA ASN A 182 1.41 12.16 5.30
C ASN A 182 2.56 12.60 6.22
N PRO A 183 3.18 11.67 6.96
CA PRO A 183 4.28 12.01 7.87
C PRO A 183 5.55 12.47 7.14
N VAL A 184 5.63 12.33 5.80
CA VAL A 184 6.76 12.84 5.00
C VAL A 184 7.05 14.33 5.24
N TYR A 185 6.02 15.09 5.60
CA TYR A 185 6.11 16.53 5.86
C TYR A 185 6.55 16.85 7.30
N MET A 186 6.40 15.92 8.24
CA MET A 186 6.71 16.10 9.65
C MET A 186 8.23 16.17 9.85
N ILE A 187 8.69 17.21 10.54
CA ILE A 187 10.07 17.35 11.00
C ILE A 187 10.32 16.33 12.11
N ALA A 188 11.48 15.68 12.07
CA ALA A 188 11.97 14.78 13.11
C ALA A 188 12.46 15.58 14.33
N ASP A 189 11.52 16.18 15.06
CA ASP A 189 11.74 16.87 16.34
C ASP A 189 11.31 16.00 17.54
N GLU A 190 11.48 16.52 18.75
CA GLU A 190 11.17 15.78 19.98
C GLU A 190 9.67 15.41 20.08
N ASP A 191 8.77 16.29 19.64
CA ASP A 191 7.33 16.03 19.62
C ASP A 191 6.98 14.88 18.66
N ALA A 192 7.59 14.88 17.46
CA ALA A 192 7.45 13.78 16.51
C ALA A 192 7.93 12.45 17.10
N TYR A 193 9.06 12.44 17.82
CA TYR A 193 9.56 11.23 18.47
C TYR A 193 8.56 10.68 19.48
N HIS A 194 8.07 11.53 20.39
CA HIS A 194 7.11 11.11 21.42
C HIS A 194 5.81 10.59 20.82
N TYR A 195 5.24 11.30 19.85
CA TYR A 195 4.03 10.85 19.17
C TYR A 195 4.17 9.49 18.50
N LEU A 196 5.30 9.24 17.84
CA LEU A 196 5.55 7.96 17.17
C LEU A 196 5.66 6.80 18.17
N ILE A 197 6.34 7.01 19.31
CA ILE A 197 6.45 6.01 20.38
C ILE A 197 5.09 5.75 21.05
N GLU A 198 4.30 6.79 21.31
CA GLU A 198 2.96 6.66 21.92
C GLU A 198 1.98 5.88 21.02
N ASN A 199 2.16 5.94 19.70
CA ASN A 199 1.37 5.21 18.72
C ASN A 199 1.93 3.81 18.39
N ASP A 200 2.91 3.33 19.16
CA ASP A 200 3.54 2.00 19.03
C ASP A 200 4.06 1.69 17.61
N VAL A 201 4.54 2.71 16.89
CA VAL A 201 5.08 2.49 15.55
C VAL A 201 6.40 1.73 15.63
N ASP A 202 6.68 0.96 14.60
CA ASP A 202 7.97 0.28 14.45
C ASP A 202 9.03 1.26 13.94
N LEU A 203 9.71 1.92 14.89
CA LEU A 203 10.64 3.02 14.65
C LEU A 203 12.09 2.55 14.46
N PHE A 204 12.61 2.72 13.25
CA PHE A 204 14.02 2.51 12.87
C PHE A 204 14.83 3.79 12.98
N ALA A 205 14.83 4.39 14.15
CA ALA A 205 15.64 5.54 14.48
C ALA A 205 15.80 5.64 16.01
N GLU A 206 16.94 6.14 16.45
CA GLU A 206 17.15 6.46 17.86
C GLU A 206 16.76 7.91 18.15
N LYS A 207 16.55 8.26 19.43
CA LYS A 207 16.23 9.66 19.81
C LYS A 207 17.28 10.67 19.29
N ILE A 208 18.55 10.26 19.17
CA ILE A 208 19.63 11.08 18.63
C ILE A 208 19.46 11.43 17.14
N ASP A 209 18.70 10.63 16.38
CA ASP A 209 18.44 10.89 14.96
C ASP A 209 17.41 12.01 14.73
N PHE A 210 16.62 12.35 15.74
CA PHE A 210 15.62 13.43 15.71
C PHE A 210 16.30 14.79 15.85
N ASP A 211 16.92 15.22 14.76
CA ASP A 211 17.80 16.39 14.67
C ASP A 211 17.06 17.73 14.42
N SER A 212 15.72 17.72 14.44
CA SER A 212 14.86 18.86 14.13
C SER A 212 15.07 19.48 12.73
N LYS A 213 15.63 18.71 11.78
CA LYS A 213 15.89 19.13 10.40
C LYS A 213 15.32 18.16 9.38
N ARG A 214 15.60 16.88 9.57
CA ARG A 214 15.17 15.81 8.66
C ARG A 214 13.69 15.54 8.81
N GLY A 215 13.07 14.99 7.75
CA GLY A 215 11.67 14.61 7.75
C GLY A 215 11.47 13.15 8.13
N ILE A 216 10.24 12.78 8.49
CA ILE A 216 9.88 11.39 8.81
C ILE A 216 9.55 10.60 7.54
N MET A 217 10.00 9.35 7.44
CA MET A 217 9.64 8.46 6.35
C MET A 217 8.86 7.28 6.89
N ALA A 218 7.64 7.07 6.40
CA ALA A 218 6.77 6.00 6.83
C ALA A 218 6.41 5.06 5.68
N TYR A 219 6.61 3.78 5.92
CA TYR A 219 6.38 2.67 5.01
C TYR A 219 5.22 1.81 5.50
N ASN A 220 4.77 0.87 4.66
CA ASN A 220 3.63 -0.02 4.94
C ASN A 220 2.30 0.69 5.30
N ARG A 221 2.15 2.01 5.08
CA ARG A 221 0.97 2.77 5.55
C ARG A 221 -0.39 2.33 4.99
N THR A 222 -0.44 1.62 3.86
CA THR A 222 -1.71 1.33 3.17
C THR A 222 -1.89 -0.15 2.87
N ILE A 223 -3.12 -0.61 3.03
CA ILE A 223 -3.59 -1.91 2.57
C ILE A 223 -4.08 -1.74 1.14
N GLN A 224 -3.35 -2.33 0.20
CA GLN A 224 -3.70 -2.33 -1.22
C GLN A 224 -4.39 -3.65 -1.55
N LYS A 225 -5.68 -3.59 -1.88
CA LYS A 225 -6.46 -4.74 -2.34
C LYS A 225 -6.96 -4.47 -3.75
N SER A 226 -6.73 -5.41 -4.66
CA SER A 226 -7.18 -5.27 -6.05
C SER A 226 -8.69 -5.01 -6.12
N GLY A 227 -9.09 -3.98 -6.87
CA GLY A 227 -10.49 -3.59 -7.05
C GLY A 227 -11.14 -2.90 -5.85
N LYS A 228 -10.40 -2.60 -4.77
CA LYS A 228 -10.90 -1.82 -3.63
C LYS A 228 -10.08 -0.55 -3.45
N ALA A 229 -10.69 0.47 -2.85
CA ALA A 229 -9.96 1.66 -2.43
C ALA A 229 -8.89 1.29 -1.39
N ASN A 230 -7.74 1.98 -1.46
CA ASN A 230 -6.68 1.81 -0.47
C ASN A 230 -7.21 2.20 0.90
N GLN A 231 -6.91 1.37 1.90
CA GLN A 231 -7.24 1.65 3.30
C GLN A 231 -5.95 1.97 4.04
N MET A 232 -5.99 2.91 4.98
CA MET A 232 -4.85 3.18 5.85
C MET A 232 -4.70 2.05 6.85
N ARG A 233 -3.47 1.61 7.11
CA ARG A 233 -3.16 0.73 8.23
C ARG A 233 -3.19 1.52 9.54
N PRO A 234 -3.51 0.87 10.67
CA PRO A 234 -3.22 1.45 11.99
C PRO A 234 -1.72 1.73 12.14
N MET A 235 -1.35 2.68 13.00
CA MET A 235 0.02 3.19 13.10
C MET A 235 1.01 2.17 13.69
N ASP A 236 0.54 1.26 14.53
CA ASP A 236 1.30 0.11 15.06
C ASP A 236 1.83 -0.83 13.97
N GLU A 237 1.19 -0.85 12.79
CA GLU A 237 1.67 -1.59 11.62
C GLU A 237 2.59 -0.76 10.70
N TRP A 238 2.84 0.51 11.02
CA TRP A 238 3.70 1.38 10.23
C TRP A 238 5.15 1.13 10.58
N ILE A 239 5.99 1.06 9.54
CA ILE A 239 7.44 1.03 9.69
C ILE A 239 7.92 2.46 9.44
N VAL A 240 8.58 3.07 10.41
CA VAL A 240 8.95 4.50 10.37
C VAL A 240 10.46 4.64 10.53
N ALA A 241 11.07 5.59 9.81
CA ALA A 241 12.47 5.95 9.96
C ALA A 241 12.64 7.47 9.81
N VAL A 242 13.75 8.02 10.31
CA VAL A 242 14.15 9.39 9.97
C VAL A 242 14.69 9.39 8.54
N GLY A 243 14.03 10.14 7.66
CA GLY A 243 14.37 10.24 6.25
C GLY A 243 15.63 11.05 6.00
N LYS A 244 16.16 10.97 4.78
CA LYS A 244 17.28 11.83 4.33
C LYS A 244 16.85 13.19 3.80
N HIS A 245 15.55 13.40 3.60
CA HIS A 245 14.98 14.66 3.14
C HIS A 245 14.73 15.61 4.30
N ALA A 246 14.55 16.90 4.00
CA ALA A 246 14.16 17.89 5.00
C ALA A 246 12.65 17.88 5.24
N GLY A 247 12.26 17.96 6.52
CA GLY A 247 10.86 18.13 6.93
C GLY A 247 10.39 19.56 6.69
N LEU A 248 9.07 19.77 6.66
CA LEU A 248 8.44 21.07 6.38
C LEU A 248 7.61 21.61 7.54
N ILE A 249 7.02 20.72 8.35
CA ILE A 249 6.01 21.03 9.36
C ILE A 249 6.51 20.52 10.71
N LYS A 250 6.38 21.33 11.77
CA LYS A 250 6.79 20.91 13.12
C LYS A 250 5.96 19.71 13.59
N GLY A 251 6.53 18.85 14.41
CA GLY A 251 5.82 17.72 15.02
C GLY A 251 4.52 18.16 15.67
N THR A 252 4.59 19.18 16.54
CA THR A 252 3.39 19.75 17.19
C THR A 252 2.27 20.16 16.24
N GLU A 253 2.59 20.78 15.10
CA GLU A 253 1.61 21.20 14.10
C GLU A 253 1.03 20.00 13.37
N TRP A 254 1.88 19.04 13.00
CA TRP A 254 1.44 17.83 12.31
C TRP A 254 0.54 16.96 13.18
N ILE A 255 0.87 16.81 14.47
CA ILE A 255 0.13 16.03 15.45
C ILE A 255 -1.27 16.62 15.67
N LYS A 256 -1.38 17.94 15.86
CA LYS A 256 -2.68 18.64 16.02
C LYS A 256 -3.63 18.44 14.84
N VAL A 257 -3.11 18.15 13.66
CA VAL A 257 -3.93 17.88 12.47
C VAL A 257 -4.53 16.46 12.49
N GLN A 258 -3.94 15.54 13.26
CA GLN A 258 -4.42 14.15 13.36
C GLN A 258 -5.51 13.96 14.43
N GLU A 259 -5.65 14.89 15.37
CA GLU A 259 -6.69 14.93 16.41
C GLU A 259 -8.08 15.29 15.84
#